data_AF-A0AAD8DCK5-F1
#
_entry.id   AF-A0AAD8DCK5-F1
#
_cell.length_a   1.000
_cell.length_b   1.000
_cell.length_c   1.000
_cell.angle_alpha   90.00
_cell.angle_beta   90.00
_cell.angle_gamma   90.00
#
_symmetry.space_group_name_H-M   'P 1'
#
loop_
_entity.id
_entity.type
_entity.pdbx_description
1 polymer ?
#
loop_
_entity_poly.entity_id
_entity_poly.type
_entity_poly.pdbx_seq_one_letter_code
_entity_poly.pdbx_strand_id
1 'polypeptide(L)'
;MIINKRYYWGQKALAGATPGGKKMVKVSVKWKPLSQSSLDYLSTAFSMSILSILAGKGKEKEEIQRHLNIIKDRFLPQCAKLKVPPGKFGDVGRFRHLHLTEKQKTTAGETSLHSLEVRERRRASDDMLEKNDVEIENFDEKIQILSNQLEESETESQELLQRSEKDVLHLPRPPDSSFTGSTQQEESLKITDPQAALQNVLAIQSSKEMQNILAFLEQAHSQADDLWP
;
A
#
# COMPACT_ATOMS: atom_id res chain seq x y z
N MET A 1 0.45 5.36 -19.04
CA MET A 1 0.30 5.46 -20.52
C MET A 1 0.47 4.05 -21.09
N ILE A 2 -0.61 3.49 -21.65
CA ILE A 2 -0.73 2.07 -22.03
C ILE A 2 0.06 1.81 -23.32
N ILE A 3 1.08 0.96 -23.28
CA ILE A 3 1.86 0.58 -24.48
C ILE A 3 1.25 -0.69 -25.09
N ASN A 4 0.52 -0.48 -26.17
CA ASN A 4 -0.13 -1.47 -27.01
C ASN A 4 0.92 -2.09 -27.97
N LYS A 5 1.51 -3.25 -27.65
CA LYS A 5 2.43 -3.96 -28.55
C LYS A 5 1.66 -4.81 -29.56
N ARG A 6 1.31 -4.21 -30.71
CA ARG A 6 1.03 -4.92 -31.96
C ARG A 6 2.36 -5.40 -32.55
N TYR A 7 2.61 -6.70 -32.50
CA TYR A 7 3.74 -7.31 -33.20
C TYR A 7 3.48 -7.30 -34.72
N TYR A 8 4.19 -6.41 -35.42
CA TYR A 8 4.50 -6.56 -36.84
C TYR A 8 5.69 -7.52 -36.96
N TRP A 9 5.52 -8.62 -37.69
CA TRP A 9 6.66 -9.36 -38.25
C TRP A 9 6.67 -9.17 -39.76
N GLY A 10 7.61 -8.33 -40.19
CA GLY A 10 7.96 -8.08 -41.57
C GLY A 10 8.76 -9.23 -42.18
N GLN A 11 8.59 -9.34 -43.49
CA GLN A 11 9.35 -10.17 -44.40
C GLN A 11 10.85 -9.89 -44.27
N LYS A 12 11.66 -10.94 -44.15
CA LYS A 12 13.05 -10.93 -44.62
C LYS A 12 13.22 -12.06 -45.63
N ALA A 13 13.39 -11.67 -46.88
CA ALA A 13 13.89 -12.52 -47.94
C ALA A 13 15.40 -12.67 -47.77
N LEU A 14 15.87 -13.90 -47.59
CA LEU A 14 17.24 -14.30 -47.89
C LEU A 14 17.18 -15.67 -48.56
N ALA A 15 17.79 -15.75 -49.74
CA ALA A 15 17.89 -16.92 -50.57
C ALA A 15 18.61 -18.07 -49.86
N GLY A 16 18.07 -19.28 -49.97
CA GLY A 16 18.67 -20.50 -49.46
C GLY A 16 17.70 -21.66 -49.62
N ALA A 17 17.98 -22.53 -50.58
CA ALA A 17 17.12 -23.63 -51.01
C ALA A 17 16.88 -24.69 -49.92
N THR A 18 15.64 -25.19 -49.83
CA THR A 18 15.30 -26.62 -49.65
C THR A 18 13.79 -26.83 -49.78
N PRO A 19 13.32 -27.99 -50.31
CA PRO A 19 11.96 -28.17 -50.78
C PRO A 19 11.08 -28.83 -49.71
N GLY A 20 9.91 -28.25 -49.44
CA GLY A 20 8.95 -28.89 -48.54
C GLY A 20 7.80 -28.01 -48.07
N GLY A 21 7.38 -27.04 -48.88
CA GLY A 21 6.24 -26.19 -48.56
C GLY A 21 4.94 -26.97 -48.62
N LYS A 22 4.47 -27.50 -47.48
CA LYS A 22 3.06 -27.84 -47.29
C LYS A 22 2.27 -26.56 -47.47
N LYS A 23 1.67 -26.40 -48.66
CA LYS A 23 0.73 -25.32 -48.97
C LYS A 23 -0.34 -25.33 -47.87
N MET A 24 -0.34 -24.35 -46.98
CA MET A 24 -1.51 -24.07 -46.15
C MET A 24 -2.60 -23.63 -47.11
N VAL A 25 -3.40 -24.60 -47.53
CA VAL A 25 -4.65 -24.36 -48.24
C VAL A 25 -5.46 -23.47 -47.30
N LYS A 26 -5.67 -22.21 -47.71
CA LYS A 26 -6.78 -21.40 -47.20
C LYS A 26 -8.05 -22.20 -47.51
N VAL A 27 -8.45 -23.07 -46.60
CA VAL A 27 -9.74 -23.75 -46.69
C VAL A 27 -10.76 -22.66 -46.44
N SER A 28 -11.33 -22.13 -47.52
CA SER A 28 -12.61 -21.45 -47.46
C SER A 28 -13.58 -22.46 -46.85
N VAL A 29 -13.84 -22.36 -45.55
CA VAL A 29 -14.76 -23.26 -44.84
C VAL A 29 -16.15 -22.96 -45.37
N LYS A 30 -16.56 -23.68 -46.42
CA LYS A 30 -17.91 -23.61 -46.97
C LYS A 30 -18.82 -24.29 -45.96
N TRP A 31 -19.43 -23.49 -45.08
CA TRP A 31 -20.37 -23.97 -44.08
C TRP A 31 -21.48 -24.78 -44.77
N LYS A 32 -21.68 -26.02 -44.33
CA LYS A 32 -22.67 -26.94 -44.91
C LYS A 32 -23.89 -27.01 -43.99
N PRO A 33 -25.10 -27.21 -44.55
CA PRO A 33 -26.24 -27.58 -43.71
C PRO A 33 -25.94 -28.90 -42.98
N LEU A 34 -26.57 -29.07 -41.82
CA LEU A 34 -26.44 -30.26 -40.98
C LEU A 34 -26.74 -31.54 -41.79
N SER A 35 -25.94 -32.60 -41.61
CA SER A 35 -26.13 -33.84 -42.37
C SER A 35 -27.39 -34.60 -41.91
N GLN A 36 -28.06 -35.28 -42.84
CA GLN A 36 -29.25 -36.09 -42.54
C GLN A 36 -29.00 -37.09 -41.41
N SER A 37 -27.85 -37.77 -41.41
CA SER A 37 -27.45 -38.70 -40.36
C SER A 37 -27.43 -38.10 -38.95
N SER A 38 -27.04 -36.82 -38.82
CA SER A 38 -27.03 -36.12 -37.52
C SER A 38 -28.40 -35.62 -37.11
N LEU A 39 -29.27 -35.30 -38.08
CA LEU A 39 -30.70 -35.03 -37.82
C LEU A 39 -31.43 -36.30 -37.37
N ASP A 40 -31.13 -37.44 -37.98
CA ASP A 40 -31.70 -38.73 -37.60
C ASP A 40 -31.23 -39.11 -36.19
N TYR A 41 -29.94 -38.95 -35.88
CA TYR A 41 -29.42 -39.14 -34.53
C TYR A 41 -30.14 -38.25 -33.51
N LEU A 42 -30.31 -36.96 -33.83
CA LEU A 42 -31.02 -36.02 -32.96
C LEU A 42 -32.50 -36.41 -32.79
N SER A 43 -33.17 -36.84 -33.87
CA SER A 43 -34.54 -37.34 -33.82
C SER A 43 -34.68 -38.57 -32.93
N THR A 44 -33.76 -39.52 -33.04
CA THR A 44 -33.70 -40.70 -32.17
C THR A 44 -33.42 -40.32 -30.73
N ALA A 45 -32.47 -39.42 -30.47
CA ALA A 45 -32.17 -38.94 -29.12
C ALA A 45 -33.40 -38.27 -28.48
N PHE A 46 -34.12 -37.41 -29.22
CA PHE A 46 -35.39 -36.83 -28.74
C PHE A 46 -36.43 -37.90 -28.46
N SER A 47 -36.63 -38.87 -29.36
CA SER A 47 -37.58 -39.97 -29.13
C SER A 47 -37.22 -40.75 -27.85
N MET A 48 -35.94 -41.03 -27.61
CA MET A 48 -35.49 -41.71 -26.39
C MET A 48 -35.69 -40.87 -25.13
N SER A 49 -35.41 -39.56 -25.18
CA SER A 49 -35.67 -38.65 -24.07
C SER A 49 -37.17 -38.53 -23.77
N ILE A 50 -38.01 -38.45 -24.79
CA ILE A 50 -39.48 -38.45 -24.64
C ILE A 50 -39.94 -39.74 -23.97
N LEU A 51 -39.48 -40.90 -24.44
CA LEU A 51 -39.81 -42.20 -23.82
C LEU A 51 -39.35 -42.27 -22.37
N SER A 52 -38.15 -41.77 -22.04
CA SER A 52 -37.64 -41.72 -20.66
C SER A 52 -38.50 -40.85 -19.75
N ILE A 53 -38.94 -39.67 -20.22
CA ILE A 53 -39.83 -38.77 -19.48
C ILE A 53 -41.21 -39.41 -19.27
N LEU A 54 -41.75 -40.07 -20.31
CA LEU A 54 -43.04 -40.74 -20.25
C LEU A 54 -43.03 -42.00 -19.36
N ALA A 55 -41.89 -42.68 -19.26
CA ALA A 55 -41.73 -43.82 -18.36
C ALA A 55 -41.87 -43.42 -16.88
N GLY A 56 -41.47 -42.19 -16.52
CA GLY A 56 -41.53 -41.67 -15.15
C GLY A 56 -42.83 -40.94 -14.76
N LYS A 57 -43.77 -40.72 -15.70
CA LYS A 57 -45.02 -39.98 -15.45
C LYS A 57 -46.21 -40.92 -15.44
N GLY A 58 -47.12 -40.83 -14.46
CA GLY A 58 -48.25 -41.77 -14.32
C GLY A 58 -49.54 -41.30 -15.00
N LYS A 59 -50.05 -40.12 -14.63
CA LYS A 59 -51.25 -39.48 -15.20
C LYS A 59 -50.78 -38.35 -16.13
N GLU A 60 -51.50 -38.10 -17.24
CA GLU A 60 -51.19 -37.09 -18.28
C GLU A 60 -50.10 -37.45 -19.32
N LYS A 61 -49.80 -38.75 -19.50
CA LYS A 61 -48.80 -39.20 -20.49
C LYS A 61 -49.10 -38.73 -21.92
N GLU A 62 -50.36 -38.79 -22.36
CA GLU A 62 -50.70 -38.41 -23.74
C GLU A 62 -50.50 -36.91 -23.99
N GLU A 63 -50.80 -36.05 -23.02
CA GLU A 63 -50.62 -34.60 -23.15
C GLU A 63 -49.13 -34.22 -23.18
N ILE A 64 -48.34 -34.81 -22.27
CA ILE A 64 -46.90 -34.61 -22.22
C ILE A 64 -46.25 -35.10 -23.52
N GLN A 65 -46.67 -36.25 -24.04
CA GLN A 65 -46.18 -36.78 -25.32
C GLN A 65 -46.53 -35.85 -26.48
N ARG A 66 -47.75 -35.33 -26.53
CA ARG A 66 -48.19 -34.40 -27.58
C ARG A 66 -47.35 -33.13 -27.57
N HIS A 67 -47.17 -32.51 -26.41
CA HIS A 67 -46.36 -31.29 -26.27
C HIS A 67 -44.90 -31.52 -26.65
N LEU A 68 -44.29 -32.62 -26.21
CA LEU A 68 -42.89 -32.92 -26.54
C LEU A 68 -42.69 -33.23 -28.02
N ASN A 69 -43.66 -33.89 -28.67
CA ASN A 69 -43.62 -34.12 -30.11
C ASN A 69 -43.73 -32.81 -30.91
N ILE A 70 -44.60 -31.88 -30.49
CA ILE A 70 -44.68 -30.53 -31.11
C ILE A 70 -43.33 -29.81 -31.00
N ILE A 71 -42.66 -29.90 -29.85
CA ILE A 71 -41.33 -29.30 -29.65
C ILE A 71 -40.29 -29.95 -30.57
N LYS A 72 -40.27 -31.28 -30.65
CA LYS A 72 -39.38 -32.04 -31.53
C LYS A 72 -39.58 -31.64 -33.00
N ASP A 73 -40.83 -31.61 -33.46
CA ASP A 73 -41.19 -31.30 -34.85
C ASP A 73 -40.89 -29.84 -35.22
N ARG A 74 -40.93 -28.92 -34.26
CA ARG A 74 -40.51 -27.53 -34.46
C ARG A 74 -38.99 -27.36 -34.45
N PHE A 75 -38.28 -28.14 -33.63
CA PHE A 75 -36.85 -27.99 -33.40
C PHE A 75 -36.00 -28.61 -34.51
N LEU A 76 -36.32 -29.83 -34.97
CA LEU A 76 -35.54 -30.54 -35.99
C LEU A 76 -35.37 -29.73 -37.30
N PRO A 77 -36.41 -29.05 -37.83
CA PRO A 77 -36.25 -28.20 -39.01
C PRO A 77 -35.37 -26.97 -38.78
N GLN A 78 -35.28 -26.47 -37.54
CA GLN A 78 -34.38 -25.36 -37.21
C GLN A 78 -32.93 -25.82 -37.20
N CYS A 79 -32.66 -27.02 -36.68
CA CYS A 79 -31.33 -27.64 -36.74
C CYS A 79 -30.89 -27.92 -38.19
N ALA A 80 -31.82 -28.32 -39.07
CA ALA A 80 -31.52 -28.55 -40.48
C ALA A 80 -31.09 -27.27 -41.22
N LYS A 81 -31.61 -26.11 -40.80
CA LYS A 81 -31.25 -24.79 -41.36
C LYS A 81 -29.92 -24.26 -40.81
N LEU A 82 -29.44 -24.82 -39.69
CA LEU A 82 -28.19 -24.39 -39.09
C LEU A 82 -27.02 -24.80 -39.99
N LYS A 83 -26.26 -23.80 -40.42
CA LYS A 83 -25.01 -24.03 -41.14
C LYS A 83 -23.96 -24.44 -40.11
N VAL A 84 -23.26 -25.54 -40.35
CA VAL A 84 -22.18 -26.03 -39.51
C VAL A 84 -20.87 -26.11 -40.32
N PRO A 85 -19.71 -25.88 -39.69
CA PRO A 85 -18.43 -26.09 -40.36
C PRO A 85 -18.32 -27.54 -40.85
N PRO A 86 -17.93 -27.81 -42.11
CA PRO A 86 -17.65 -29.15 -42.61
C PRO A 86 -16.35 -29.70 -42.00
N GLY A 87 -16.40 -30.03 -40.72
CA GLY A 87 -15.33 -30.73 -40.02
C GLY A 87 -15.87 -32.05 -39.48
N LYS A 88 -15.16 -33.15 -39.72
CA LYS A 88 -15.37 -34.36 -38.91
C LYS A 88 -15.02 -33.97 -37.47
N PHE A 89 -15.93 -34.21 -36.52
CA PHE A 89 -15.70 -34.03 -35.08
C PHE A 89 -14.47 -34.81 -34.54
N GLY A 90 -13.78 -35.62 -35.37
CA GLY A 90 -12.48 -36.20 -35.05
C GLY A 90 -11.36 -35.18 -34.77
N ASP A 91 -11.54 -33.91 -35.11
CA ASP A 91 -10.60 -32.84 -34.74
C ASP A 91 -10.79 -32.34 -33.29
N VAL A 92 -11.90 -32.68 -32.63
CA VAL A 92 -12.17 -32.24 -31.24
C VAL A 92 -11.06 -32.71 -30.29
N GLY A 93 -10.43 -33.85 -30.55
CA GLY A 93 -9.25 -34.32 -29.81
C GLY A 93 -8.05 -33.37 -29.95
N ARG A 94 -7.79 -32.83 -31.15
CA ARG A 94 -6.69 -31.87 -31.36
C ARG A 94 -7.02 -30.49 -30.81
N PHE A 95 -8.28 -30.04 -30.92
CA PHE A 95 -8.74 -28.81 -30.25
C PHE A 95 -8.63 -28.91 -28.73
N ARG A 96 -9.01 -30.06 -28.15
CA ARG A 96 -8.87 -30.32 -26.71
C ARG A 96 -7.40 -30.34 -26.28
N HIS A 97 -6.54 -30.97 -27.06
CA HIS A 97 -5.10 -31.00 -26.78
C HIS A 97 -4.45 -29.63 -26.93
N LEU A 98 -4.81 -28.86 -27.96
CA LEU A 98 -4.36 -27.49 -28.16
C LEU A 98 -4.81 -26.58 -27.00
N HIS A 99 -6.06 -26.70 -26.57
CA HIS A 99 -6.56 -25.96 -25.42
C HIS A 99 -5.81 -26.32 -24.12
N LEU A 100 -5.53 -27.61 -23.90
CA LEU A 100 -4.79 -28.04 -22.72
C LEU A 100 -3.35 -27.51 -22.71
N THR A 101 -2.67 -27.55 -23.86
CA THR A 101 -1.30 -27.05 -24.02
C THR A 101 -1.22 -25.53 -23.86
N GLU A 102 -2.15 -24.78 -24.45
CA GLU A 102 -2.27 -23.34 -24.22
C GLU A 102 -2.57 -23.00 -22.75
N LYS A 103 -3.43 -23.77 -22.09
CA LYS A 103 -3.70 -23.61 -20.66
C LYS A 103 -2.43 -23.84 -19.83
N GLN A 104 -1.69 -24.92 -20.09
CA GLN A 104 -0.41 -25.19 -19.40
C GLN A 104 0.61 -24.07 -19.61
N LYS A 105 0.74 -23.58 -20.84
CA LYS A 105 1.63 -22.47 -21.18
C LYS A 105 1.24 -21.18 -20.46
N THR A 106 -0.07 -20.89 -20.37
CA THR A 106 -0.59 -19.73 -19.65
C THR A 106 -0.26 -19.84 -18.16
N THR A 107 -0.54 -20.98 -17.53
CA THR A 107 -0.22 -21.19 -16.11
C THR A 107 1.28 -21.12 -15.84
N ALA A 108 2.13 -21.64 -16.73
CA ALA A 108 3.58 -21.53 -16.61
C ALA A 108 4.07 -20.08 -16.80
N GLY A 109 3.41 -19.31 -17.66
CA GLY A 109 3.65 -17.89 -17.83
C GLY A 109 3.29 -17.09 -16.59
N GLU A 110 2.13 -17.35 -15.99
CA GLU A 110 1.67 -16.72 -14.74
C GLU A 110 2.63 -16.98 -13.57
N THR A 111 3.07 -18.23 -13.38
CA THR A 111 4.04 -18.54 -12.33
C THR A 111 5.40 -17.89 -12.58
N SER A 112 5.85 -17.83 -13.83
CA SER A 112 7.08 -17.14 -14.20
C SER A 112 6.99 -15.62 -13.97
N LEU A 113 5.86 -15.00 -14.33
CA LEU A 113 5.62 -13.58 -14.06
C LEU A 113 5.59 -13.29 -12.57
N HIS A 114 4.87 -14.11 -11.79
CA HIS A 114 4.83 -13.95 -10.34
C HIS A 114 6.23 -14.07 -9.72
N SER A 115 7.04 -15.03 -10.16
CA SER A 115 8.43 -15.18 -9.71
C SER A 115 9.29 -13.95 -10.03
N LEU A 116 9.09 -13.34 -11.21
CA LEU A 116 9.78 -12.10 -11.59
C LEU A 116 9.34 -10.93 -10.71
N GLU A 117 8.04 -10.74 -10.49
CA GLU A 117 7.54 -9.67 -9.61
C GLU A 117 8.07 -9.76 -8.18
N VAL A 118 8.13 -10.98 -7.63
CA VAL A 118 8.71 -11.22 -6.30
C VAL A 118 10.20 -10.86 -6.28
N ARG A 119 10.93 -11.20 -7.35
CA ARG A 119 12.34 -10.86 -7.48
C ARG A 119 12.56 -9.35 -7.59
N GLU A 120 11.75 -8.65 -8.38
CA GLU A 120 11.83 -7.19 -8.49
C GLU A 120 11.50 -6.50 -7.16
N ARG A 121 10.46 -6.95 -6.45
CA ARG A 121 10.13 -6.42 -5.13
C ARG A 121 11.26 -6.64 -4.13
N ARG A 122 11.91 -7.81 -4.17
CA ARG A 122 13.07 -8.09 -3.32
C ARG A 122 14.23 -7.15 -3.66
N ARG A 123 14.57 -7.01 -4.95
CA ARG A 123 15.61 -6.07 -5.38
C ARG A 123 15.33 -4.64 -4.91
N ALA A 124 14.11 -4.15 -5.07
CA ALA A 124 13.75 -2.81 -4.60
C ALA A 124 13.90 -2.66 -3.08
N SER A 125 13.61 -3.72 -2.32
CA SER A 125 13.83 -3.75 -0.87
C SER A 125 15.32 -3.77 -0.54
N ASP A 126 16.12 -4.54 -1.27
CA ASP A 126 17.58 -4.63 -1.08
C ASP A 126 18.24 -3.27 -1.39
N ASP A 127 17.84 -2.61 -2.49
CA ASP A 127 18.32 -1.26 -2.87
C ASP A 127 17.95 -0.20 -1.81
N MET A 128 16.79 -0.33 -1.16
CA MET A 128 16.38 0.56 -0.06
C MET A 128 17.22 0.30 1.19
N LEU A 129 17.53 -0.96 1.48
CA LEU A 129 18.34 -1.34 2.62
C LEU A 129 19.78 -0.83 2.44
N GLU A 130 20.37 -0.98 1.26
CA GLU A 130 21.69 -0.42 0.93
C GLU A 130 21.74 1.10 1.11
N LYS A 131 20.70 1.83 0.67
CA LYS A 131 20.63 3.29 0.90
C LYS A 131 20.55 3.65 2.37
N ASN A 132 19.75 2.91 3.15
CA ASN A 132 19.64 3.14 4.58
C ASN A 132 20.97 2.87 5.29
N ASP A 133 21.70 1.81 4.90
CA ASP A 133 23.02 1.50 5.46
C ASP A 133 23.99 2.67 5.20
N VAL A 134 24.01 3.22 3.99
CA VAL A 134 24.81 4.42 3.65
C VAL A 134 24.37 5.65 4.47
N GLU A 135 23.07 5.83 4.69
CA GLU A 135 22.57 6.93 5.54
C GLU A 135 22.99 6.76 7.00
N ILE A 136 22.96 5.54 7.52
CA ILE A 136 23.41 5.21 8.88
C ILE A 136 24.90 5.53 9.03
N GLU A 137 25.74 5.09 8.10
CA GLU A 137 27.17 5.38 8.11
C GLU A 137 27.44 6.90 8.12
N ASN A 138 26.72 7.67 7.30
CA ASN A 138 26.81 9.14 7.28
C ASN A 138 26.34 9.78 8.60
N PHE A 139 25.31 9.22 9.25
CA PHE A 139 24.89 9.71 10.56
C PHE A 139 25.92 9.40 11.65
N ASP A 140 26.52 8.21 11.63
CA ASP A 140 27.59 7.83 12.55
C ASP A 140 28.81 8.74 12.40
N GLU A 141 29.24 9.04 11.16
CA GLU A 141 30.31 10.00 10.90
C GLU A 141 29.99 11.38 11.49
N LYS A 142 28.76 11.88 11.31
CA LYS A 142 28.33 13.16 11.87
C LYS A 142 28.30 13.16 13.39
N ILE A 143 27.81 12.08 14.00
CA ILE A 143 27.79 11.92 15.45
C ILE A 143 29.21 11.94 15.98
N GLN A 144 30.14 11.24 15.33
CA GLN A 144 31.55 11.23 15.73
C GLN A 144 32.19 12.64 15.65
N ILE A 145 31.94 13.38 14.56
CA ILE A 145 32.43 14.75 14.41
C ILE A 145 31.88 15.65 15.52
N LEU A 146 30.57 15.61 15.77
CA LEU A 146 29.94 16.42 16.81
C LEU A 146 30.43 16.03 18.21
N SER A 147 30.70 14.76 18.45
CA SER A 147 31.23 14.26 19.73
C SER A 147 32.64 14.80 19.97
N ASN A 148 33.51 14.77 18.95
CA ASN A 148 34.85 15.34 19.03
C ASN A 148 34.81 16.86 19.26
N GLN A 149 33.92 17.58 18.57
CA GLN A 149 33.75 19.02 18.76
C GLN A 149 33.25 19.37 20.17
N LEU A 150 32.35 18.55 20.72
CA LEU A 150 31.86 18.73 22.08
C LEU A 150 32.97 18.47 23.10
N GLU A 151 33.75 17.41 22.92
CA GLU A 151 34.90 17.09 23.78
C GLU A 151 35.94 18.22 23.74
N GLU A 152 36.29 18.73 22.55
CA GLU A 152 37.20 19.86 22.39
C GLU A 152 36.67 21.12 23.12
N SER A 153 35.38 21.46 22.95
CA SER A 153 34.76 22.59 23.64
C SER A 153 34.69 22.41 25.16
N GLU A 154 34.47 21.19 25.66
CA GLU A 154 34.45 20.88 27.09
C GLU A 154 35.85 21.01 27.69
N THR A 155 36.88 20.49 27.00
CA THR A 155 38.27 20.64 27.45
C THR A 155 38.71 22.11 27.49
N GLU A 156 38.40 22.91 26.47
CA GLU A 156 38.68 24.35 26.47
C GLU A 156 37.98 25.06 27.64
N SER A 157 36.70 24.74 27.88
CA SER A 157 35.94 25.30 29.01
C SER A 157 36.56 24.91 30.35
N GLN A 158 36.99 23.66 30.50
CA GLN A 158 37.62 23.17 31.72
C GLN A 158 39.00 23.80 31.97
N GLU A 159 39.80 24.02 30.91
CA GLU A 159 41.07 24.75 31.00
C GLU A 159 40.86 26.21 31.44
N LEU A 160 39.85 26.90 30.88
CA LEU A 160 39.48 28.25 31.29
C LEU A 160 39.05 28.31 32.75
N LEU A 161 38.22 27.36 33.20
CA LEU A 161 37.81 27.26 34.60
C LEU A 161 39.00 27.02 35.52
N GLN A 162 39.90 26.08 35.20
CA GLN A 162 41.12 25.84 35.99
C GLN A 162 42.05 27.05 36.04
N ARG A 163 42.17 27.81 34.94
CA ARG A 163 42.91 29.08 34.93
C ARG A 163 42.24 30.11 35.83
N SER A 164 40.92 30.23 35.76
CA SER A 164 40.17 31.13 36.63
C SER A 164 40.30 30.76 38.11
N GLU A 165 40.36 29.47 38.44
CA GLU A 165 40.49 28.97 39.81
C GLU A 165 41.87 29.30 40.40
N LYS A 166 42.92 29.29 39.57
CA LYS A 166 44.28 29.73 39.93
C LYS A 166 44.39 31.26 40.07
N ASP A 167 43.55 32.00 39.34
CA ASP A 167 43.42 33.47 39.42
C ASP A 167 42.30 33.91 40.39
N VAL A 168 41.70 33.00 41.17
CA VAL A 168 40.80 33.37 42.25
C VAL A 168 41.62 34.20 43.23
N LEU A 169 41.31 35.49 43.29
CA LEU A 169 41.73 36.35 44.39
C LEU A 169 41.33 35.62 45.67
N HIS A 170 42.31 35.05 46.37
CA HIS A 170 42.13 34.51 47.70
C HIS A 170 41.75 35.67 48.61
N LEU A 171 40.46 36.01 48.60
CA LEU A 171 39.93 37.08 49.40
C LEU A 171 40.05 36.62 50.85
N PRO A 172 40.71 37.41 51.73
CA PRO A 172 40.77 37.08 53.13
C PRO A 172 39.34 36.94 53.65
N ARG A 173 39.11 35.92 54.48
CA ARG A 173 37.82 35.70 55.14
C ARG A 173 37.41 37.02 55.82
N PRO A 174 36.24 37.60 55.48
CA PRO A 174 35.82 38.84 56.09
C PRO A 174 35.66 38.63 57.61
N PRO A 175 36.00 39.64 58.42
CA PRO A 175 35.94 39.51 59.87
C PRO A 175 34.50 39.25 60.33
N ASP A 176 34.34 38.34 61.29
CA ASP A 176 33.04 37.91 61.84
C ASP A 176 32.23 39.08 62.46
N SER A 177 32.88 40.21 62.75
CA SER A 177 32.22 41.45 63.19
C SER A 177 31.30 42.08 62.14
N SER A 178 31.39 41.65 60.87
CA SER A 178 30.50 42.11 59.79
C SER A 178 29.13 41.42 59.83
N PHE A 179 29.01 40.30 60.56
CA PHE A 179 27.80 39.48 60.66
C PHE A 179 27.06 39.65 62.00
N THR A 180 27.60 40.39 62.95
CA THR A 180 27.04 40.57 64.31
C THR A 180 26.30 41.89 64.53
N GLY A 181 26.32 42.80 63.56
CA GLY A 181 25.46 43.99 63.57
C GLY A 181 24.08 43.65 63.01
N SER A 182 23.00 44.15 63.62
CA SER A 182 21.67 44.07 63.01
C SER A 182 21.76 44.65 61.61
N THR A 183 21.40 43.86 60.61
CA THR A 183 21.45 44.33 59.21
C THR A 183 20.47 45.51 59.09
N GLN A 184 20.77 46.57 58.33
CA GLN A 184 19.81 47.68 58.12
C GLN A 184 18.42 47.17 57.67
N GLN A 185 18.38 46.02 57.01
CA GLN A 185 17.16 45.30 56.67
C GLN A 185 16.34 44.91 57.92
N GLU A 186 16.95 44.38 58.98
CA GLU A 186 16.24 44.02 60.23
C GLU A 186 15.67 45.24 60.96
N GLU A 187 16.39 46.36 60.97
CA GLU A 187 15.85 47.62 61.51
C GLU A 187 14.67 48.13 60.67
N SER A 188 14.75 48.02 59.34
CA SER A 188 13.68 48.46 58.43
C SER A 188 12.42 47.57 58.47
N LEU A 189 12.54 46.33 58.97
CA LEU A 189 11.42 45.39 59.11
C LEU A 189 10.67 45.53 60.44
N LYS A 190 11.11 46.41 61.34
CA LYS A 190 10.47 46.63 62.65
C LYS A 190 9.19 47.45 62.51
N ILE A 191 8.08 46.77 62.20
CA ILE A 191 6.76 47.38 62.06
C ILE A 191 6.32 47.95 63.42
N THR A 192 6.15 49.27 63.50
CA THR A 192 5.80 49.99 64.75
C THR A 192 4.30 49.88 65.08
N ASP A 193 3.42 49.63 64.10
CA ASP A 193 2.00 49.34 64.30
C ASP A 193 1.51 48.24 63.31
N PRO A 194 1.35 46.99 63.79
CA PRO A 194 0.94 45.88 62.93
C PRO A 194 -0.49 46.02 62.39
N GLN A 195 -1.38 46.77 63.06
CA GLN A 195 -2.78 46.91 62.62
C GLN A 195 -2.88 47.87 61.43
N ALA A 196 -2.17 49.00 61.50
CA ALA A 196 -2.09 49.95 60.38
C ALA A 196 -1.40 49.34 59.15
N ALA A 197 -0.36 48.52 59.36
CA ALA A 197 0.31 47.81 58.27
C ALA A 197 -0.64 46.85 57.53
N LEU A 198 -1.46 46.09 58.27
CA LEU A 198 -2.45 45.18 57.68
C LEU A 198 -3.52 45.93 56.87
N GLN A 199 -4.00 47.07 57.35
CA GLN A 199 -4.97 47.88 56.62
C GLN A 199 -4.40 48.47 55.33
N ASN A 200 -3.14 48.92 55.36
CA ASN A 200 -2.46 49.41 54.16
C ASN A 200 -2.24 48.30 53.13
N VAL A 201 -1.87 47.09 53.57
CA VAL A 201 -1.75 45.93 52.66
C VAL A 201 -3.10 45.58 52.03
N LEU A 202 -4.20 45.59 52.80
CA LEU A 202 -5.54 45.36 52.27
C LEU A 202 -5.98 46.46 51.30
N ALA A 203 -5.63 47.72 51.58
CA ALA A 203 -5.90 48.85 50.68
C ALA A 203 -5.10 48.72 49.37
N ILE A 204 -3.84 48.29 49.43
CA ILE A 204 -2.99 48.08 48.24
C ILE A 204 -3.52 46.89 47.42
N GLN A 205 -3.90 45.78 48.06
CA GLN A 205 -4.46 44.62 47.37
C GLN A 205 -5.81 44.89 46.70
N SER A 206 -6.62 45.77 47.27
CA SER A 206 -7.89 46.21 46.67
C SER A 206 -7.73 47.35 45.67
N SER A 207 -6.52 47.89 45.50
CA SER A 207 -6.26 48.96 44.53
C SER A 207 -6.34 48.45 43.09
N LYS A 208 -6.81 49.32 42.20
CA LYS A 208 -6.99 49.01 40.78
C LYS A 208 -5.67 48.66 40.09
N GLU A 209 -4.59 49.30 40.51
CA GLU A 209 -3.23 49.07 40.01
C GLU A 209 -2.76 47.65 40.32
N MET A 210 -3.03 47.15 41.53
CA MET A 210 -2.66 45.80 41.93
C MET A 210 -3.47 44.75 41.16
N GLN A 211 -4.76 45.00 40.94
CA GLN A 211 -5.61 44.14 40.11
C GLN A 211 -5.11 44.09 38.65
N ASN A 212 -4.67 45.23 38.10
CA ASN A 212 -4.09 45.28 36.75
C ASN A 212 -2.77 44.49 36.66
N ILE A 213 -1.92 44.59 37.68
CA ILE A 213 -0.64 43.84 37.74
C ILE A 213 -0.91 42.33 37.83
N LEU A 214 -1.88 41.91 38.65
CA LEU A 214 -2.28 40.50 38.75
C LEU A 214 -2.82 39.96 37.42
N ALA A 215 -3.69 40.72 36.75
CA ALA A 215 -4.21 40.34 35.43
C ALA A 215 -3.10 40.25 34.36
N PHE A 216 -2.12 41.16 34.41
CA PHE A 216 -0.94 41.10 33.53
C PHE A 216 -0.10 39.85 33.76
N LEU A 217 0.14 39.49 35.03
CA LEU A 217 0.90 38.28 35.37
C LEU A 217 0.17 37.00 34.95
N GLU A 218 -1.14 36.93 35.15
CA GLU A 218 -1.96 35.80 34.69
C GLU A 218 -1.88 35.64 33.16
N GLN A 219 -1.94 36.75 32.42
CA GLN A 219 -1.79 36.74 30.97
C GLN A 219 -0.38 36.30 30.54
N ALA A 220 0.67 36.76 31.22
CA ALA A 220 2.04 36.35 30.92
C ALA A 220 2.27 34.86 31.18
N HIS A 221 1.69 34.31 32.26
CA HIS A 221 1.74 32.87 32.55
C HIS A 221 1.01 32.04 31.48
N SER A 222 -0.20 32.44 31.09
CA SER A 222 -0.93 31.76 30.00
C SER A 222 -0.13 31.74 28.70
N GLN A 223 0.57 32.83 28.37
CA GLN A 223 1.39 32.88 27.15
C GLN A 223 2.66 32.02 27.24
N ALA A 224 3.25 31.89 28.43
CA ALA A 224 4.41 31.02 28.64
C ALA A 224 4.03 29.53 28.51
N ASP A 225 2.87 29.15 29.03
CA ASP A 225 2.36 27.77 28.92
C ASP A 225 1.99 27.42 27.47
N ASP A 226 1.48 28.36 26.68
CA ASP A 226 1.19 28.16 25.25
C ASP A 226 2.45 28.05 24.37
N LEU A 227 3.57 28.66 24.80
CA LEU A 227 4.85 28.64 24.08
C LEU A 227 5.70 27.40 24.37
N TRP A 228 5.36 26.64 25.41
CA TRP A 228 6.08 25.42 25.78
C TRP A 228 5.12 24.25 26.11
N PRO A 229 4.53 23.61 25.08
CA PRO A 229 3.76 22.37 25.26
C PRO A 229 4.62 21.14 25.58
#